data_AF-A0A0C9Z7U1-F1
#
_entry.id   AF-A0A0C9Z7U1-F1
#
_cell.length_a   1.000
_cell.length_b   1.000
_cell.length_c   1.000
_cell.angle_alpha   90.00
_cell.angle_beta   90.00
_cell.angle_gamma   90.00
#
_symmetry.space_group_name_H-M   'P 1'
#
loop_
_entity.id
_entity.type
_entity.pdbx_description
1 polymer ?
#
loop_
_entity_poly.entity_id
_entity_poly.type
_entity_poly.pdbx_seq_one_letter_code
_entity_poly.pdbx_strand_id
1 'polypeptide(L)'
;MYKTWLFNNKKKKERKDMIKYGRKWTPRMVVYQQKREEVLKRIEDESGAKPGDPGMFKHYQAAMKSVMAELDDDELEKAKETTEEWSNNCPPPEIQAQVACKKGPAYMEQFSSEMWRQCGMRVFVMSAWKNEKGEVLFGMHDDNEALGDGDSFMKMKDWEDIEPVWQEYAQEQFGECARAWDGGRQGKGGRKRIRKPAFELDTDKDGMPLLPDITNTKLEEKKAIVRAFLTSHYRICSGKDKAVVPWSAIDDFVARKYLPADADLKEPSKLQNWDTTALLNFWYARQEKDEGPTFLFKAWKNKDGDM
;
A
#
# COMPACT_ATOMS: atom_id res chain seq x y z
N MET A 1 -35.25 -12.43 24.59
CA MET A 1 -35.62 -11.09 24.07
C MET A 1 -34.82 -9.93 24.68
N TYR A 2 -34.38 -9.99 25.96
CA TYR A 2 -33.68 -8.86 26.62
C TYR A 2 -32.25 -8.56 26.09
N LYS A 3 -31.48 -9.59 25.68
CA LYS A 3 -30.12 -9.42 25.12
C LYS A 3 -30.11 -8.62 23.82
N THR A 4 -31.09 -8.83 22.95
CA THR A 4 -31.19 -8.17 21.64
C THR A 4 -31.56 -6.69 21.79
N TRP A 5 -32.42 -6.35 22.76
CA TRP A 5 -32.78 -4.96 23.06
C TRP A 5 -31.59 -4.14 23.58
N LEU A 6 -30.78 -4.71 24.49
CA LEU A 6 -29.56 -4.07 25.00
C LEU A 6 -28.49 -3.88 23.92
N PHE A 7 -28.40 -4.79 22.95
CA PHE A 7 -27.45 -4.68 21.83
C PHE A 7 -27.88 -3.58 20.85
N ASN A 8 -29.19 -3.47 20.58
CA ASN A 8 -29.76 -2.50 19.66
C ASN A 8 -29.89 -1.08 20.24
N ASN A 9 -29.97 -0.94 21.57
CA ASN A 9 -30.11 0.34 22.27
C ASN A 9 -28.84 0.80 23.00
N LYS A 10 -27.73 0.08 22.88
CA LYS A 10 -26.43 0.59 23.34
C LYS A 10 -26.04 1.73 22.42
N LYS A 11 -25.92 2.95 22.96
CA LYS A 11 -25.18 4.04 22.30
C LYS A 11 -23.88 3.43 21.77
N LYS A 12 -23.59 3.60 20.47
CA LYS A 12 -22.28 3.24 19.89
C LYS A 12 -21.23 3.94 20.74
N LYS A 13 -20.58 3.20 21.64
CA LYS A 13 -19.44 3.72 22.37
C LYS A 13 -18.40 4.04 21.31
N GLU A 14 -17.88 5.26 21.34
CA GLU A 14 -16.65 5.57 20.60
C GLU A 14 -15.64 4.47 20.89
N ARG A 15 -15.08 3.92 19.82
CA ARG A 15 -14.12 2.83 19.90
C ARG A 15 -12.89 3.41 20.60
N LYS A 16 -12.71 3.10 21.88
CA LYS A 16 -11.48 3.44 22.58
C LYS A 16 -10.38 2.58 21.98
N ASP A 17 -9.29 3.22 21.54
CA ASP A 17 -8.11 2.51 21.07
C ASP A 17 -7.63 1.55 22.17
N MET A 18 -7.43 0.29 21.80
CA MET A 18 -6.95 -0.74 22.72
C MET A 18 -5.50 -0.47 23.14
N ILE A 19 -4.71 0.10 22.23
CA ILE A 19 -3.30 0.43 22.44
C ILE A 19 -3.11 1.89 22.05
N LYS A 20 -2.41 2.65 22.89
CA LYS A 20 -2.10 4.06 22.64
C LYS A 20 -0.63 4.21 22.30
N TYR A 21 -0.33 4.44 21.02
CA TYR A 21 1.01 4.83 20.58
C TYR A 21 1.10 6.34 20.41
N GLY A 22 2.20 6.91 20.87
CA GLY A 22 2.46 8.33 20.78
C GLY A 22 1.59 9.22 21.68
N ARG A 23 1.83 10.53 21.58
CA ARG A 23 1.02 11.57 22.22
C ARG A 23 0.11 12.17 21.16
N LYS A 24 -1.11 12.53 21.56
CA LYS A 24 -2.00 13.33 20.71
C LYS A 24 -1.30 14.64 20.32
N TRP A 25 -1.52 15.09 19.09
CA TRP A 25 -1.04 16.39 18.65
C TRP A 25 -1.67 17.50 19.50
N THR A 26 -0.89 18.54 19.72
CA THR A 26 -1.31 19.74 20.46
C THR A 26 -0.87 20.96 19.66
N PRO A 27 -1.52 22.13 19.81
CA PRO A 27 -1.11 23.34 19.11
C PRO A 27 0.36 23.67 19.36
N ARG A 28 0.83 23.46 20.60
CA ARG A 28 2.24 23.62 20.94
C ARG A 28 3.19 22.70 20.15
N MET A 29 2.80 21.45 19.90
CA MET A 29 3.60 20.52 19.10
C MET A 29 3.60 20.92 17.62
N VAL A 30 2.46 21.40 17.10
CA VAL A 30 2.38 21.92 15.72
C VAL A 30 3.27 23.14 15.55
N VAL A 31 3.16 24.13 16.45
CA VAL A 31 4.00 25.34 16.43
C VAL A 31 5.47 24.97 16.51
N TYR A 32 5.85 24.00 17.36
CA TYR A 32 7.24 23.57 17.42
C TYR A 32 7.73 23.01 16.09
N GLN A 33 6.90 22.21 15.39
CA GLN A 33 7.29 21.67 14.09
C GLN A 33 7.40 22.76 13.02
N GLN A 34 6.48 23.73 13.02
CA GLN A 34 6.45 24.83 12.05
C GLN A 34 7.56 25.87 12.30
N LYS A 35 7.85 26.19 13.56
CA LYS A 35 8.84 27.20 13.99
C LYS A 35 10.08 26.55 14.64
N ARG A 36 10.43 25.33 14.22
CA ARG A 36 11.52 24.54 14.84
C ARG A 36 12.85 25.28 14.84
N GLU A 37 13.21 25.86 13.70
CA GLU A 37 14.48 26.57 13.53
C GLU A 37 14.55 27.81 14.41
N GLU A 38 13.45 28.55 14.55
CA GLU A 38 13.35 29.72 15.42
C GLU A 38 13.53 29.35 16.89
N VAL A 39 12.85 28.27 17.33
CA VAL A 39 13.02 27.75 18.70
C VAL A 39 14.46 27.33 18.95
N LEU A 40 15.10 26.63 18.00
CA LEU A 40 16.49 26.18 18.13
C LEU A 40 17.47 27.37 18.15
N LYS A 41 17.27 28.34 17.27
CA LYS A 41 18.08 29.56 17.21
C LYS A 41 17.99 30.36 18.51
N ARG A 42 16.78 30.52 19.06
CA ARG A 42 16.58 31.20 20.34
C ARG A 42 17.31 30.51 21.49
N ILE A 43 17.32 29.17 21.52
CA ILE A 43 18.09 28.44 22.53
C ILE A 43 19.60 28.70 22.38
N GLU A 44 20.10 28.68 21.14
CA GLU A 44 21.52 28.96 20.87
C GLU A 44 21.89 30.39 21.26
N ASP A 45 21.07 31.39 20.89
CA ASP A 45 21.32 32.81 21.19
C ASP A 45 21.28 33.10 22.71
N GLU A 46 20.36 32.47 23.46
CA GLU A 46 20.18 32.74 24.90
C GLU A 46 21.13 31.95 25.80
N SER A 47 21.52 30.74 25.40
CA SER A 47 22.27 29.82 26.26
C SER A 47 23.63 29.39 25.71
N GLY A 48 23.91 29.65 24.43
CA GLY A 48 25.07 29.13 23.72
C GLY A 48 25.02 27.63 23.45
N ALA A 49 23.96 26.92 23.87
CA ALA A 49 23.81 25.49 23.66
C ALA A 49 23.34 25.20 22.23
N LYS A 50 24.06 24.32 21.53
CA LYS A 50 23.80 24.01 20.13
C LYS A 50 22.75 22.91 19.97
N PRO A 51 22.12 22.78 18.79
CA PRO A 51 21.29 21.64 18.45
C PRO A 51 22.00 20.29 18.71
N GLY A 52 21.45 19.50 19.64
CA GLY A 52 22.02 18.20 20.03
C GLY A 52 22.74 18.19 21.37
N ASP A 53 23.05 19.35 21.96
CA ASP A 53 23.69 19.42 23.27
C ASP A 53 22.73 18.98 24.40
N PRO A 54 23.17 18.15 25.37
CA PRO A 54 22.34 17.78 26.52
C PRO A 54 21.83 18.97 27.33
N GLY A 55 22.57 20.08 27.31
CA GLY A 55 22.19 21.34 27.97
C GLY A 55 20.98 22.03 27.35
N MET A 56 20.71 21.82 26.05
CA MET A 56 19.60 22.45 25.33
C MET A 56 18.24 22.14 25.96
N PHE A 57 18.05 20.91 26.45
CA PHE A 57 16.77 20.47 27.00
C PHE A 57 16.28 21.36 28.15
N LYS A 58 17.20 21.93 28.94
CA LYS A 58 16.88 22.86 30.04
C LYS A 58 16.25 24.16 29.54
N HIS A 59 16.66 24.64 28.37
CA HIS A 59 16.22 25.91 27.79
C HIS A 59 15.02 25.76 26.85
N TYR A 60 14.76 24.56 26.35
CA TYR A 60 13.66 24.26 25.42
C TYR A 60 12.29 24.77 25.86
N GLN A 61 11.92 24.54 27.13
CA GLN A 61 10.61 24.93 27.64
C GLN A 61 10.44 26.46 27.65
N ALA A 62 11.50 27.20 27.98
CA ALA A 62 11.50 28.66 28.03
C ALA A 62 11.43 29.24 26.61
N ALA A 63 12.30 28.77 25.69
CA ALA A 63 12.31 29.22 24.31
C ALA A 63 10.95 28.98 23.62
N MET A 64 10.38 27.79 23.79
CA MET A 64 9.05 27.48 23.25
C MET A 64 7.95 28.36 23.85
N LYS A 65 8.04 28.72 25.14
CA LYS A 65 7.08 29.63 25.76
C LYS A 65 7.19 31.04 25.17
N SER A 66 8.40 31.52 24.91
CA SER A 66 8.62 32.83 24.27
C SER A 66 8.05 32.85 22.86
N VAL A 67 8.37 31.83 22.05
CA VAL A 67 7.85 31.73 20.67
C VAL A 67 6.31 31.66 20.67
N MET A 68 5.70 30.90 21.58
CA MET A 68 4.23 30.86 21.71
C MET A 68 3.60 32.19 22.13
N ALA A 69 4.31 33.02 22.90
CA ALA A 69 3.81 34.31 23.39
C ALA A 69 3.90 35.42 22.33
N GLU A 70 4.75 35.22 21.32
CA GLU A 70 4.92 36.12 20.17
C GLU A 70 3.93 35.82 19.03
N LEU A 71 3.18 34.71 19.12
CA LEU A 71 2.14 34.40 18.14
C LEU A 71 0.94 35.33 18.32
N ASP A 72 0.44 35.83 17.19
CA ASP A 72 -0.85 36.53 17.19
C ASP A 72 -2.03 35.54 17.25
N ASP A 73 -3.24 36.10 17.45
CA ASP A 73 -4.46 35.30 17.58
C ASP A 73 -4.76 34.47 16.31
N ASP A 74 -4.39 34.97 15.12
CA ASP A 74 -4.60 34.27 13.85
C ASP A 74 -3.63 33.09 13.69
N GLU A 75 -2.37 33.26 14.08
CA GLU A 75 -1.36 32.19 14.10
C GLU A 75 -1.72 31.10 15.11
N LEU A 76 -2.22 31.48 16.29
CA LEU A 76 -2.69 30.54 17.30
C LEU A 76 -3.89 29.73 16.83
N GLU A 77 -4.84 30.36 16.13
CA GLU A 77 -6.00 29.66 15.57
C GLU A 77 -5.60 28.68 14.47
N LYS A 78 -4.73 29.09 13.53
CA LYS A 78 -4.17 28.18 12.52
C LYS A 78 -3.47 26.97 13.13
N ALA A 79 -2.75 27.14 14.23
CA ALA A 79 -2.10 26.03 14.93
C ALA A 79 -3.12 25.04 15.54
N LYS A 80 -4.29 25.52 15.99
CA LYS A 80 -5.38 24.65 16.46
C LYS A 80 -6.04 23.92 15.29
N GLU A 81 -6.36 24.61 14.21
CA GLU A 81 -6.91 24.00 13.00
C GLU A 81 -5.99 22.90 12.46
N THR A 82 -4.69 23.19 12.36
CA THR A 82 -3.67 22.23 11.95
C THR A 82 -3.58 21.04 12.92
N THR A 83 -3.75 21.28 14.23
CA THR A 83 -3.78 20.20 15.23
C THR A 83 -4.96 19.25 14.99
N GLU A 84 -6.14 19.79 14.70
CA GLU A 84 -7.32 19.01 14.38
C GLU A 84 -7.13 18.25 13.06
N GLU A 85 -6.59 18.91 12.03
CA GLU A 85 -6.27 18.29 10.75
C GLU A 85 -5.33 17.09 10.92
N TRP A 86 -4.21 17.27 11.63
CA TRP A 86 -3.23 16.20 11.84
C TRP A 86 -3.75 15.08 12.73
N SER A 87 -4.70 15.38 13.62
CA SER A 87 -5.33 14.38 14.49
C SER A 87 -6.40 13.56 13.77
N ASN A 88 -7.12 14.16 12.83
CA ASN A 88 -8.18 13.51 12.06
C ASN A 88 -7.63 12.77 10.82
N ASN A 89 -6.56 13.29 10.24
CA ASN A 89 -5.88 12.72 9.08
C ASN A 89 -4.52 12.16 9.52
N CYS A 90 -3.44 12.58 8.84
CA CYS A 90 -2.06 12.28 9.20
C CYS A 90 -1.25 13.58 9.14
N PRO A 91 -0.14 13.70 9.89
CA PRO A 91 0.80 14.79 9.71
C PRO A 91 1.40 14.84 8.29
N PRO A 92 2.00 15.95 7.87
CA PRO A 92 2.77 16.05 6.63
C PRO A 92 3.82 14.95 6.47
N PRO A 93 4.16 14.55 5.22
CA PRO A 93 5.13 13.49 4.95
C PRO A 93 6.48 13.68 5.65
N GLU A 94 6.99 14.92 5.73
CA GLU A 94 8.28 15.21 6.37
C GLU A 94 8.23 14.90 7.88
N ILE A 95 7.09 15.21 8.52
CA ILE A 95 6.88 14.94 9.94
C ILE A 95 6.70 13.43 10.17
N GLN A 96 5.98 12.75 9.29
CA GLN A 96 5.88 11.29 9.34
C GLN A 96 7.26 10.63 9.19
N ALA A 97 8.09 11.11 8.24
CA ALA A 97 9.46 10.63 8.04
C ALA A 97 10.32 10.79 9.30
N GLN A 98 10.26 11.95 9.94
CA GLN A 98 10.98 12.22 11.19
C GLN A 98 10.51 11.32 12.33
N VAL A 99 9.20 11.13 12.47
CA VAL A 99 8.63 10.28 13.52
C VAL A 99 8.97 8.80 13.27
N ALA A 100 8.89 8.33 12.02
CA ALA A 100 9.26 6.98 11.63
C ALA A 100 10.72 6.69 12.01
N CYS A 101 11.65 7.58 11.66
CA CYS A 101 13.07 7.42 11.99
C CYS A 101 13.33 7.45 13.51
N LYS A 102 12.75 8.41 14.25
CA LYS A 102 13.07 8.62 15.67
C LYS A 102 12.31 7.70 16.63
N LYS A 103 11.09 7.31 16.28
CA LYS A 103 10.17 6.59 17.20
C LYS A 103 9.67 5.27 16.65
N GLY A 104 9.74 5.05 15.33
CA GLY A 104 9.30 3.81 14.70
C GLY A 104 9.89 2.55 15.36
N PRO A 105 11.23 2.46 15.53
CA PRO A 105 11.85 1.30 16.17
C PRO A 105 11.31 1.04 17.58
N ALA A 106 11.21 2.07 18.42
CA ALA A 106 10.68 1.94 19.78
C ALA A 106 9.21 1.51 19.82
N TYR A 107 8.38 1.94 18.86
CA TYR A 107 7.00 1.47 18.75
C TYR A 107 6.91 0.00 18.36
N MET A 108 7.76 -0.44 17.43
CA MET A 108 7.79 -1.83 17.00
C MET A 108 8.31 -2.74 18.12
N GLU A 109 9.37 -2.35 18.83
CA GLU A 109 9.88 -3.06 19.99
C GLU A 109 8.81 -3.21 21.09
N GLN A 110 8.11 -2.12 21.40
CA GLN A 110 7.03 -2.16 22.40
C GLN A 110 5.86 -3.04 21.93
N PHE A 111 5.49 -2.98 20.64
CA PHE A 111 4.48 -3.84 20.06
C PHE A 111 4.88 -5.32 20.17
N SER A 112 6.08 -5.69 19.73
CA SER A 112 6.62 -7.04 19.81
C SER A 112 6.61 -7.57 21.24
N SER A 113 7.08 -6.75 22.18
CA SER A 113 7.10 -7.08 23.61
C SER A 113 5.71 -7.35 24.18
N GLU A 114 4.71 -6.55 23.80
CA GLU A 114 3.34 -6.71 24.28
C GLU A 114 2.65 -7.95 23.69
N MET A 115 2.88 -8.21 22.40
CA MET A 115 2.36 -9.41 21.72
C MET A 115 2.89 -10.68 22.37
N TRP A 116 4.18 -10.71 22.72
CA TRP A 116 4.74 -11.83 23.48
C TRP A 116 4.13 -11.91 24.88
N ARG A 117 4.21 -10.83 25.66
CA ARG A 117 3.82 -10.84 27.08
C ARG A 117 2.35 -11.17 27.31
N GLN A 118 1.44 -10.62 26.50
CA GLN A 118 0.00 -10.82 26.68
C GLN A 118 -0.55 -12.00 25.89
N CYS A 119 0.02 -12.29 24.72
CA CYS A 119 -0.58 -13.24 23.77
C CYS A 119 0.30 -14.46 23.49
N GLY A 120 1.54 -14.50 23.99
CA GLY A 120 2.51 -15.56 23.66
C GLY A 120 2.92 -15.55 22.18
N MET A 121 2.75 -14.42 21.49
CA MET A 121 3.01 -14.30 20.05
C MET A 121 4.41 -13.79 19.77
N ARG A 122 5.11 -14.43 18.82
CA ARG A 122 6.33 -13.91 18.21
C ARG A 122 5.98 -13.18 16.92
N VAL A 123 6.62 -12.04 16.68
CA VAL A 123 6.37 -11.22 15.51
C VAL A 123 7.69 -10.88 14.80
N PHE A 124 7.61 -10.78 13.48
CA PHE A 124 8.65 -10.26 12.61
C PHE A 124 7.98 -9.17 11.76
N VAL A 125 8.53 -7.96 11.77
CA VAL A 125 7.90 -6.80 11.15
C VAL A 125 8.76 -6.26 10.02
N MET A 126 8.25 -6.33 8.80
CA MET A 126 8.77 -5.57 7.66
C MET A 126 7.99 -4.26 7.55
N SER A 127 8.72 -3.17 7.39
CA SER A 127 8.16 -1.82 7.33
C SER A 127 8.76 -1.05 6.16
N ALA A 128 8.03 -0.06 5.68
CA ALA A 128 8.48 0.87 4.65
C ALA A 128 7.91 2.26 4.91
N TRP A 129 8.71 3.29 4.66
CA TRP A 129 8.33 4.69 4.86
C TRP A 129 9.08 5.59 3.88
N LYS A 130 8.56 6.81 3.66
CA LYS A 130 9.32 7.83 2.93
C LYS A 130 10.24 8.58 3.88
N ASN A 131 11.47 8.86 3.46
CA ASN A 131 12.35 9.79 4.16
C ASN A 131 11.99 11.26 3.84
N GLU A 132 12.73 12.21 4.42
CA GLU A 132 12.51 13.65 4.19
C GLU A 132 12.68 14.07 2.72
N LYS A 133 13.40 13.29 1.91
CA LYS A 133 13.57 13.51 0.46
C LYS A 133 12.48 12.84 -0.37
N GLY A 134 11.53 12.16 0.26
CA GLY A 134 10.49 11.39 -0.41
C GLY A 134 10.94 10.04 -0.96
N GLU A 135 12.19 9.62 -0.69
CA GLU A 135 12.72 8.32 -1.08
C GLU A 135 12.13 7.24 -0.18
N VAL A 136 11.80 6.09 -0.76
CA VAL A 136 11.25 4.96 -0.02
C VAL A 136 12.39 4.21 0.67
N LEU A 137 12.29 4.12 2.00
CA LEU A 137 13.14 3.32 2.85
C LEU A 137 12.38 2.10 3.34
N PHE A 138 13.13 1.06 3.69
CA PHE A 138 12.62 -0.20 4.20
C PHE A 138 13.34 -0.51 5.51
N GLY A 139 12.63 -1.16 6.43
CA GLY A 139 13.18 -1.55 7.72
C GLY A 139 12.62 -2.88 8.15
N MET A 140 13.43 -3.63 8.88
CA MET A 140 13.06 -4.93 9.42
C MET A 140 13.31 -4.91 10.92
N HIS A 141 12.34 -5.43 11.65
CA HIS A 141 12.35 -5.42 13.11
C HIS A 141 12.07 -6.83 13.60
N ASP A 142 13.06 -7.38 14.29
CA ASP A 142 13.08 -8.73 14.83
C ASP A 142 13.64 -8.68 16.24
N ASP A 143 12.75 -8.52 17.22
CA ASP A 143 13.11 -8.45 18.63
C ASP A 143 13.04 -9.83 19.31
N ASN A 144 12.88 -10.93 18.56
CA ASN A 144 12.58 -12.24 19.13
C ASN A 144 13.68 -12.78 20.06
N GLU A 145 14.94 -12.39 19.86
CA GLU A 145 16.07 -12.74 20.75
C GLU A 145 15.95 -12.11 22.14
N ALA A 146 15.35 -10.93 22.24
CA ALA A 146 15.12 -10.27 23.51
C ALA A 146 13.87 -10.82 24.23
N LEU A 147 13.10 -11.69 23.57
CA LEU A 147 11.81 -12.18 24.04
C LEU A 147 11.89 -13.66 24.44
N GLY A 148 12.16 -13.88 25.73
CA GLY A 148 12.18 -15.22 26.33
C GLY A 148 13.39 -16.04 25.86
N ASP A 149 13.13 -17.24 25.37
CA ASP A 149 14.10 -18.20 24.82
C ASP A 149 14.10 -18.20 23.27
N GLY A 150 13.69 -17.09 22.66
CA GLY A 150 13.55 -17.01 21.22
C GLY A 150 14.86 -16.80 20.49
N ASP A 151 14.95 -17.36 19.29
CA ASP A 151 15.98 -17.01 18.31
C ASP A 151 15.45 -15.98 17.32
N SER A 152 16.36 -15.14 16.79
CA SER A 152 16.04 -14.21 15.70
C SER A 152 15.61 -14.99 14.45
N PHE A 153 14.47 -14.61 13.87
CA PHE A 153 14.07 -15.07 12.56
C PHE A 153 15.15 -14.75 11.51
N MET A 154 15.69 -13.53 11.53
CA MET A 154 16.70 -13.07 10.57
C MET A 154 18.01 -13.86 10.64
N LYS A 155 18.36 -14.42 11.81
CA LYS A 155 19.56 -15.27 11.95
C LYS A 155 19.30 -16.73 11.62
N MET A 156 18.07 -17.20 11.85
CA MET A 156 17.73 -18.62 11.74
C MET A 156 17.18 -19.02 10.38
N LYS A 157 16.74 -18.06 9.57
CA LYS A 157 16.10 -18.30 8.28
C LYS A 157 16.70 -17.42 7.21
N ASP A 158 16.82 -18.01 6.03
CA ASP A 158 17.03 -17.25 4.81
C ASP A 158 15.70 -16.58 4.43
N TRP A 159 15.74 -15.27 4.23
CA TRP A 159 14.58 -14.45 3.90
C TRP A 159 14.83 -13.59 2.65
N GLU A 160 15.91 -13.89 1.91
CA GLU A 160 16.30 -13.22 0.67
C GLU A 160 15.21 -13.32 -0.42
N ASP A 161 14.29 -14.30 -0.34
CA ASP A 161 13.14 -14.41 -1.25
C ASP A 161 12.01 -13.44 -0.92
N ILE A 162 11.88 -13.03 0.35
CA ILE A 162 10.77 -12.18 0.83
C ILE A 162 11.13 -10.71 0.67
N GLU A 163 12.41 -10.36 0.86
CA GLU A 163 12.89 -8.98 0.76
C GLU A 163 12.50 -8.29 -0.55
N PRO A 164 12.80 -8.85 -1.74
CA PRO A 164 12.60 -8.16 -2.99
C PRO A 164 11.11 -7.97 -3.27
N VAL A 165 10.28 -8.93 -2.86
CA VAL A 165 8.81 -8.85 -2.97
C VAL A 165 8.26 -7.72 -2.11
N TRP A 166 8.76 -7.57 -0.88
CA TRP A 166 8.37 -6.47 -0.01
C TRP A 166 8.83 -5.11 -0.55
N GLN A 167 10.08 -5.02 -0.99
CA GLN A 167 10.63 -3.78 -1.54
C GLN A 167 9.87 -3.35 -2.80
N GLU A 168 9.61 -4.27 -3.74
CA GLU A 168 8.83 -4.02 -4.95
C GLU A 168 7.42 -3.50 -4.61
N TYR A 169 6.71 -4.19 -3.72
CA TYR A 169 5.40 -3.75 -3.24
C TYR A 169 5.44 -2.32 -2.66
N ALA A 170 6.36 -2.06 -1.73
CA ALA A 170 6.45 -0.75 -1.09
C ALA A 170 6.84 0.36 -2.08
N GLN A 171 7.73 0.09 -3.03
CA GLN A 171 8.05 1.03 -4.11
C GLN A 171 6.83 1.36 -4.97
N GLU A 172 6.00 0.38 -5.31
CA GLU A 172 4.75 0.60 -6.06
C GLU A 172 3.78 1.47 -5.26
N GLN A 173 3.54 1.15 -3.98
CA GLN A 173 2.57 1.87 -3.15
C GLN A 173 2.99 3.32 -2.88
N PHE A 174 4.29 3.56 -2.66
CA PHE A 174 4.79 4.91 -2.41
C PHE A 174 5.10 5.69 -3.70
N GLY A 175 5.33 5.00 -4.82
CA GLY A 175 5.71 5.57 -6.12
C GLY A 175 4.59 6.23 -6.91
N GLU A 176 3.32 5.87 -6.67
CA GLU A 176 2.17 6.53 -7.32
C GLU A 176 1.58 7.69 -6.50
N CYS A 177 1.88 7.80 -5.21
CA CYS A 177 1.33 8.84 -4.31
C CYS A 177 2.03 10.21 -4.40
N ALA A 178 2.97 10.42 -5.33
CA ALA A 178 3.51 11.75 -5.67
C ALA A 178 2.62 12.54 -6.65
N ARG A 179 1.39 12.08 -6.91
CA ARG A 179 0.32 12.92 -7.47
C ARG A 179 -0.53 13.46 -6.34
N ALA A 180 0.08 14.31 -5.52
CA ALA A 180 -0.68 15.16 -4.65
C ALA A 180 -1.66 15.98 -5.50
N TRP A 181 -2.87 16.07 -4.98
CA TRP A 181 -3.96 16.93 -5.40
C TRP A 181 -3.47 18.38 -5.46
N ASP A 182 -3.02 18.83 -6.63
CA ASP A 182 -2.90 20.26 -6.92
C ASP A 182 -4.29 20.76 -7.35
N GLY A 183 -4.97 21.37 -6.39
CA GLY A 183 -6.11 22.22 -6.68
C GLY A 183 -5.64 23.38 -7.55
N GLY A 184 -6.05 23.37 -8.82
CA GLY A 184 -6.11 24.58 -9.64
C GLY A 184 -5.06 24.70 -10.75
N ARG A 185 -5.36 24.13 -11.92
CA ARG A 185 -5.57 24.86 -13.19
C ARG A 185 -5.75 23.85 -14.33
N GLN A 186 -6.84 24.03 -15.08
CA GLN A 186 -7.04 23.35 -16.37
C GLN A 186 -5.86 23.64 -17.30
N GLY A 187 -4.95 22.69 -17.43
CA GLY A 187 -3.98 22.61 -18.51
C GLY A 187 -4.33 21.42 -19.39
N LYS A 188 -4.86 21.67 -20.59
CA LYS A 188 -5.04 20.65 -21.63
C LYS A 188 -3.66 20.11 -22.02
N GLY A 189 -3.31 18.92 -21.51
CA GLY A 189 -2.06 18.24 -21.80
C GLY A 189 -2.15 16.78 -21.42
N GLY A 190 -3.00 16.01 -22.12
CA GLY A 190 -3.06 14.56 -21.94
C GLY A 190 -1.72 13.94 -22.29
N ARG A 191 -0.92 13.56 -21.29
CA ARG A 191 0.25 12.70 -21.49
C ARG A 191 -0.26 11.36 -22.03
N LYS A 192 0.06 11.07 -23.29
CA LYS A 192 -0.16 9.76 -23.92
C LYS A 192 0.41 8.68 -23.00
N ARG A 193 -0.45 7.78 -22.50
CA ARG A 193 -0.04 6.52 -21.88
C ARG A 193 0.91 5.83 -22.85
N ILE A 194 2.18 5.69 -22.48
CA ILE A 194 3.08 4.74 -23.14
C ILE A 194 2.43 3.37 -22.92
N ARG A 195 1.89 2.77 -23.98
CA ARG A 195 1.37 1.40 -23.92
C ARG A 195 2.58 0.50 -23.66
N LYS A 196 2.62 -0.16 -22.50
CA LYS A 196 3.55 -1.28 -22.28
C LYS A 196 3.37 -2.26 -23.46
N PRO A 197 4.45 -2.80 -24.05
CA PRO A 197 4.34 -3.80 -25.11
C PRO A 197 3.49 -4.98 -24.64
N ALA A 198 2.67 -5.54 -25.53
CA ALA A 198 1.85 -6.68 -25.20
C ALA A 198 2.76 -7.89 -24.91
N PHE A 199 2.43 -8.67 -23.88
CA PHE A 199 3.10 -9.93 -23.63
C PHE A 199 2.80 -10.87 -24.80
N GLU A 200 3.83 -11.44 -25.42
CA GLU A 200 3.71 -12.36 -26.54
C GLU A 200 3.60 -13.78 -25.99
N LEU A 201 2.57 -14.51 -26.39
CA LEU A 201 2.39 -15.91 -26.05
C LEU A 201 2.80 -16.77 -27.26
N ASP A 202 3.48 -17.87 -26.98
CA ASP A 202 3.72 -18.90 -27.99
C ASP A 202 2.39 -19.50 -28.46
N THR A 203 2.35 -19.99 -29.69
CA THR A 203 1.19 -20.67 -30.26
C THR A 203 1.50 -22.11 -30.58
N ASP A 204 0.52 -22.99 -30.40
CA ASP A 204 0.62 -24.37 -30.87
C ASP A 204 0.53 -24.47 -32.41
N LYS A 205 0.58 -25.70 -32.91
CA LYS A 205 0.45 -26.05 -34.34
C LYS A 205 -0.87 -25.58 -34.99
N ASP A 206 -1.89 -25.33 -34.17
CA ASP A 206 -3.23 -24.90 -34.60
C ASP A 206 -3.43 -23.38 -34.42
N GLY A 207 -2.37 -22.66 -34.01
CA GLY A 207 -2.38 -21.21 -33.80
C GLY A 207 -3.03 -20.77 -32.49
N MET A 208 -3.27 -21.71 -31.55
CA MET A 208 -3.87 -21.41 -30.25
C MET A 208 -2.80 -21.01 -29.24
N PRO A 209 -3.05 -20.01 -28.37
CA PRO A 209 -2.03 -19.51 -27.46
C PRO A 209 -1.76 -20.50 -26.32
N LEU A 210 -0.49 -20.83 -26.11
CA LEU A 210 0.01 -21.68 -25.04
C LEU A 210 0.33 -20.86 -23.80
N LEU A 211 -0.06 -21.37 -22.63
CA LEU A 211 0.28 -20.75 -21.36
C LEU A 211 1.68 -21.18 -20.93
N PRO A 212 2.57 -20.24 -20.56
CA PRO A 212 3.87 -20.58 -20.00
C PRO A 212 3.73 -21.13 -18.58
N ASP A 213 4.77 -21.80 -18.07
CA ASP A 213 4.86 -22.16 -16.65
C ASP A 213 4.87 -20.89 -15.79
N ILE A 214 4.01 -20.85 -14.77
CA ILE A 214 3.81 -19.70 -13.89
C ILE A 214 4.42 -19.86 -12.50
N THR A 215 5.12 -20.97 -12.24
CA THR A 215 5.67 -21.32 -10.92
C THR A 215 6.53 -20.22 -10.29
N ASN A 216 7.33 -19.51 -11.10
CA ASN A 216 8.22 -18.43 -10.65
C ASN A 216 7.85 -17.05 -11.24
N THR A 217 6.60 -16.87 -11.67
CA THR A 217 6.17 -15.64 -12.37
C THR A 217 5.58 -14.60 -11.41
N LYS A 218 5.99 -13.33 -11.56
CA LYS A 218 5.47 -12.20 -10.77
C LYS A 218 4.00 -11.88 -11.10
N LEU A 219 3.28 -11.23 -10.18
CA LEU A 219 1.86 -10.90 -10.39
C LEU A 219 1.60 -10.06 -11.65
N GLU A 220 2.42 -9.03 -11.90
CA GLU A 220 2.24 -8.17 -13.07
C GLU A 220 2.44 -8.94 -14.39
N GLU A 221 3.36 -9.90 -14.40
CA GLU A 221 3.59 -10.79 -15.53
C GLU A 221 2.46 -11.82 -15.67
N LYS A 222 1.96 -12.40 -14.57
CA LYS A 222 0.75 -13.24 -14.56
C LYS A 222 -0.47 -12.48 -15.13
N LYS A 223 -0.68 -11.22 -14.73
CA LYS A 223 -1.73 -10.36 -15.29
C LYS A 223 -1.52 -10.07 -16.78
N ALA A 224 -0.26 -9.91 -17.20
CA ALA A 224 0.08 -9.72 -18.61
C ALA A 224 -0.23 -10.97 -19.44
N ILE A 225 0.08 -12.17 -18.92
CA ILE A 225 -0.25 -13.47 -19.51
C ILE A 225 -1.76 -13.63 -19.63
N VAL A 226 -2.54 -13.39 -18.56
CA VAL A 226 -4.03 -13.44 -18.62
C VAL A 226 -4.56 -12.49 -19.69
N ARG A 227 -4.03 -11.26 -19.76
CA ARG A 227 -4.44 -10.28 -20.76
C ARG A 227 -4.14 -10.75 -22.19
N ALA A 228 -2.94 -11.27 -22.42
CA ALA A 228 -2.52 -11.78 -23.73
C ALA A 228 -3.37 -12.99 -24.13
N PHE A 229 -3.58 -13.93 -23.21
CA PHE A 229 -4.33 -15.16 -23.44
C PHE A 229 -5.77 -14.89 -23.87
N LEU A 230 -6.48 -14.02 -23.14
CA LEU A 230 -7.86 -13.64 -23.46
C LEU A 230 -7.93 -12.79 -24.73
N THR A 231 -6.95 -11.92 -24.97
CA THR A 231 -6.92 -11.10 -26.19
C THR A 231 -6.72 -11.97 -27.43
N SER A 232 -5.81 -12.94 -27.39
CA SER A 232 -5.57 -13.89 -28.47
C SER A 232 -6.82 -14.72 -28.76
N HIS A 233 -7.44 -15.32 -27.73
CA HIS A 233 -8.68 -16.07 -27.90
C HIS A 233 -9.82 -15.23 -28.46
N TYR A 234 -9.96 -13.97 -28.04
CA TYR A 234 -11.01 -13.09 -28.54
C TYR A 234 -10.81 -12.76 -30.03
N ARG A 235 -9.56 -12.53 -30.46
CA ARG A 235 -9.23 -12.27 -31.86
C ARG A 235 -9.45 -13.50 -32.74
N ILE A 236 -9.07 -14.68 -32.26
CA ILE A 236 -9.30 -15.96 -32.93
C ILE A 236 -10.81 -16.21 -33.09
N CYS A 237 -11.58 -16.12 -32.00
CA CYS A 237 -13.03 -16.36 -32.03
C CYS A 237 -13.79 -15.33 -32.89
N SER A 238 -13.36 -14.06 -32.89
CA SER A 238 -14.01 -13.00 -33.66
C SER A 238 -13.54 -12.90 -35.12
N GLY A 239 -12.49 -13.63 -35.51
CA GLY A 239 -11.86 -13.53 -36.83
C GLY A 239 -11.26 -12.16 -37.15
N LYS A 240 -11.03 -11.31 -36.13
CA LYS A 240 -10.57 -9.92 -36.26
C LYS A 240 -9.23 -9.76 -35.55
N ASP A 241 -8.17 -9.63 -36.33
CA ASP A 241 -6.78 -9.41 -35.90
C ASP A 241 -6.59 -8.26 -34.90
N LYS A 242 -7.41 -7.21 -35.00
CA LYS A 242 -7.35 -6.01 -34.15
C LYS A 242 -8.52 -5.87 -33.16
N ALA A 243 -9.23 -6.96 -32.89
CA ALA A 243 -10.34 -6.93 -31.93
C ALA A 243 -9.85 -6.53 -30.53
N VAL A 244 -10.68 -5.74 -29.85
CA VAL A 244 -10.46 -5.30 -28.46
C VAL A 244 -11.45 -6.02 -27.56
N VAL A 245 -10.93 -6.70 -26.55
CA VAL A 245 -11.74 -7.41 -25.55
C VAL A 245 -12.60 -6.40 -24.77
N PRO A 246 -13.92 -6.64 -24.61
CA PRO A 246 -14.81 -5.78 -23.84
C PRO A 246 -14.61 -6.01 -22.33
N TRP A 247 -13.47 -5.56 -21.78
CA TRP A 247 -13.07 -5.82 -20.39
C TRP A 247 -14.11 -5.44 -19.33
N SER A 248 -14.89 -4.38 -19.56
CA SER A 248 -15.91 -3.91 -18.61
C SER A 248 -17.15 -4.82 -18.54
N ALA A 249 -17.34 -5.72 -19.50
CA ALA A 249 -18.49 -6.62 -19.59
C ALA A 249 -18.03 -8.05 -19.89
N ILE A 250 -16.78 -8.41 -19.59
CA ILE A 250 -16.15 -9.65 -20.04
C ILE A 250 -16.90 -10.91 -19.57
N ASP A 251 -17.53 -10.85 -18.40
CA ASP A 251 -18.36 -11.93 -17.85
C ASP A 251 -19.55 -12.30 -18.78
N ASP A 252 -20.08 -11.33 -19.52
CA ASP A 252 -21.17 -11.55 -20.48
C ASP A 252 -20.72 -12.31 -21.72
N PHE A 253 -19.41 -12.40 -21.98
CA PHE A 253 -18.83 -13.03 -23.17
C PHE A 253 -18.13 -14.36 -22.87
N VAL A 254 -18.06 -14.79 -21.61
CA VAL A 254 -17.39 -16.03 -21.20
C VAL A 254 -18.41 -17.01 -20.60
N ALA A 255 -18.25 -18.30 -20.91
CA ALA A 255 -19.07 -19.36 -20.32
C ALA A 255 -18.45 -19.84 -19.00
N ARG A 256 -19.27 -20.10 -17.98
CA ARG A 256 -18.79 -20.49 -16.64
C ARG A 256 -17.91 -21.73 -16.64
N LYS A 257 -18.10 -22.66 -17.58
CA LYS A 257 -17.26 -23.87 -17.75
C LYS A 257 -15.77 -23.58 -18.02
N TYR A 258 -15.43 -22.37 -18.45
CA TYR A 258 -14.05 -21.93 -18.68
C TYR A 258 -13.46 -21.15 -17.51
N LEU A 259 -14.16 -21.09 -16.36
CA LEU A 259 -13.72 -20.40 -15.16
C LEU A 259 -13.72 -21.38 -13.96
N PRO A 260 -12.80 -21.19 -12.98
CA PRO A 260 -12.88 -21.86 -11.69
C PRO A 260 -14.21 -21.60 -10.96
N ALA A 261 -14.62 -22.52 -10.07
CA ALA A 261 -15.92 -22.51 -9.41
C ALA A 261 -16.22 -21.22 -8.61
N ASP A 262 -15.19 -20.56 -8.08
CA ASP A 262 -15.30 -19.37 -7.21
C ASP A 262 -14.60 -18.13 -7.78
N ALA A 263 -14.13 -18.17 -9.04
CA ALA A 263 -13.40 -17.04 -9.63
C ALA A 263 -14.30 -16.17 -10.50
N ASP A 264 -14.21 -14.85 -10.34
CA ASP A 264 -14.81 -13.87 -11.24
C ASP A 264 -13.77 -13.38 -12.25
N LEU A 265 -14.14 -13.32 -13.53
CA LEU A 265 -13.23 -12.82 -14.54
C LEU A 265 -13.34 -11.31 -14.63
N LYS A 266 -12.35 -10.60 -14.10
CA LYS A 266 -12.27 -9.14 -14.17
C LYS A 266 -11.20 -8.69 -15.16
N GLU A 267 -11.20 -7.40 -15.45
CA GLU A 267 -10.08 -6.77 -16.15
C GLU A 267 -8.75 -7.12 -15.44
N PRO A 268 -7.70 -7.56 -16.16
CA PRO A 268 -6.48 -8.10 -15.55
C PRO A 268 -5.78 -7.17 -14.55
N SER A 269 -5.90 -5.85 -14.71
CA SER A 269 -5.36 -4.87 -13.74
C SER A 269 -6.01 -4.95 -12.36
N LYS A 270 -7.22 -5.50 -12.26
CA LYS A 270 -8.02 -5.62 -11.03
C LYS A 270 -7.94 -6.99 -10.37
N LEU A 271 -7.24 -7.95 -10.98
CA LEU A 271 -7.10 -9.30 -10.44
C LEU A 271 -6.08 -9.33 -9.29
N GLN A 272 -6.39 -10.05 -8.22
CA GLN A 272 -5.45 -10.33 -7.14
C GLN A 272 -4.58 -11.55 -7.49
N ASN A 273 -3.47 -11.78 -6.76
CA ASN A 273 -2.54 -12.86 -7.08
C ASN A 273 -3.18 -14.25 -7.01
N TRP A 274 -4.01 -14.48 -6.00
CA TRP A 274 -4.71 -15.75 -5.85
C TRP A 274 -5.71 -16.00 -6.99
N ASP A 275 -6.50 -14.98 -7.38
CA ASP A 275 -7.42 -15.02 -8.52
C ASP A 275 -6.68 -15.31 -9.83
N THR A 276 -5.59 -14.56 -10.07
CA THR A 276 -4.79 -14.65 -11.29
C THR A 276 -4.13 -16.04 -11.42
N THR A 277 -3.58 -16.54 -10.30
CA THR A 277 -2.95 -17.86 -10.26
C THR A 277 -3.99 -18.99 -10.43
N ALA A 278 -5.17 -18.85 -9.82
CA ALA A 278 -6.26 -19.82 -9.98
C ALA A 278 -6.76 -19.89 -11.43
N LEU A 279 -6.91 -18.75 -12.12
CA LEU A 279 -7.30 -18.71 -13.53
C LEU A 279 -6.26 -19.37 -14.44
N LEU A 280 -4.98 -19.01 -14.28
CA LEU A 280 -3.90 -19.54 -15.10
C LEU A 280 -3.70 -21.05 -14.89
N ASN A 281 -3.69 -21.53 -13.64
CA ASN A 281 -3.60 -22.97 -13.35
C ASN A 281 -4.79 -23.74 -13.91
N PHE A 282 -5.99 -23.17 -13.85
CA PHE A 282 -7.19 -23.82 -14.39
C PHE A 282 -7.10 -23.99 -15.91
N TRP A 283 -6.65 -22.96 -16.64
CA TRP A 283 -6.48 -23.04 -18.10
C TRP A 283 -5.28 -23.92 -18.48
N TYR A 284 -4.17 -23.85 -17.75
CA TYR A 284 -3.02 -24.71 -17.97
C TYR A 284 -3.37 -26.19 -17.80
N ALA A 285 -4.08 -26.56 -16.73
CA ALA A 285 -4.57 -27.92 -16.52
C ALA A 285 -5.53 -28.39 -17.63
N ARG A 286 -6.26 -27.49 -18.28
CA ARG A 286 -7.10 -27.81 -19.45
C ARG A 286 -6.28 -28.03 -20.72
N GLN A 287 -5.16 -27.33 -20.89
CA GLN A 287 -4.20 -27.59 -21.98
C GLN A 287 -3.56 -28.97 -21.83
N GLU A 288 -3.16 -29.35 -20.62
CA GLU A 288 -2.53 -30.67 -20.37
C GLU A 288 -3.48 -31.85 -20.58
N LYS A 289 -4.77 -31.67 -20.31
CA LYS A 289 -5.77 -32.75 -20.39
C LYS A 289 -6.32 -33.01 -21.80
N ASP A 290 -6.08 -32.12 -22.77
CA ASP A 290 -6.58 -32.21 -24.15
C ASP A 290 -8.10 -32.48 -24.27
N GLU A 291 -8.90 -31.99 -23.33
CA GLU A 291 -10.35 -32.21 -23.24
C GLU A 291 -11.15 -31.22 -24.11
N GLY A 292 -10.61 -30.85 -25.27
CA GLY A 292 -11.17 -29.85 -26.20
C GLY A 292 -10.61 -28.44 -25.98
N PRO A 293 -11.29 -27.39 -26.47
CA PRO A 293 -10.71 -26.05 -26.48
C PRO A 293 -10.46 -25.54 -25.06
N THR A 294 -9.23 -25.06 -24.83
CA THR A 294 -8.78 -24.53 -23.53
C THR A 294 -9.69 -23.42 -23.03
N PHE A 295 -10.07 -22.51 -23.93
CA PHE A 295 -10.92 -21.37 -23.66
C PHE A 295 -11.69 -20.96 -24.92
N LEU A 296 -12.97 -20.56 -24.79
CA LEU A 296 -13.74 -19.96 -25.88
C LEU A 296 -14.63 -18.83 -25.37
N PHE A 297 -14.72 -17.76 -26.15
CA PHE A 297 -15.74 -16.74 -25.96
C PHE A 297 -17.08 -17.23 -26.54
N LYS A 298 -18.17 -17.04 -25.79
CA LYS A 298 -19.52 -17.42 -26.23
C LYS A 298 -20.18 -16.39 -27.16
N ALA A 299 -19.63 -15.17 -27.22
CA ALA A 299 -20.09 -14.07 -28.08
C ALA A 299 -18.92 -13.11 -28.37
N TRP A 300 -19.08 -12.20 -29.35
CA TRP A 300 -18.13 -11.14 -29.65
C TRP A 300 -18.84 -9.95 -30.30
N LYS A 301 -18.28 -8.74 -30.21
CA LYS A 301 -18.90 -7.55 -30.80
C LYS A 301 -18.77 -7.50 -32.33
N ASN A 302 -19.88 -7.22 -33.02
CA ASN A 302 -19.93 -6.96 -34.45
C ASN A 302 -19.41 -5.55 -34.82
N LYS A 303 -19.31 -5.23 -36.12
CA LYS A 303 -18.71 -3.95 -36.60
C LYS A 303 -19.45 -2.71 -36.07
N ASP A 304 -20.72 -2.85 -35.70
CA ASP A 304 -21.58 -1.78 -35.20
C ASP A 304 -21.61 -1.68 -33.67
N GLY A 305 -20.88 -2.55 -32.96
CA GLY A 305 -20.78 -2.52 -31.49
C GLY A 305 -21.84 -3.33 -30.74
N ASP A 306 -22.81 -3.90 -31.45
CA ASP A 306 -23.82 -4.84 -30.92
C ASP A 306 -23.26 -6.27 -30.79
N MET A 307 -23.87 -7.05 -29.89
CA MET A 307 -23.54 -8.47 -29.64
C MET A 307 -23.89 -9.37 -30.81
#